data_AF-A0A540K9I6-F1
#
_entry.id   AF-A0A540K9I6-F1
#
_cell.length_a   1.000
_cell.length_b   1.000
_cell.length_c   1.000
_cell.angle_alpha   90.00
_cell.angle_beta   90.00
_cell.angle_gamma   90.00
#
_symmetry.space_group_name_H-M   'P 1'
#
loop_
_entity.id
_entity.type
_entity.pdbx_description
1 polymer ?
#
loop_
_entity_poly.entity_id
_entity_poly.type
_entity_poly.pdbx_seq_one_letter_code
_entity_poly.pdbx_strand_id
1 'polypeptide(L)'
;MFAASLLARFMHNPTRKHMGTAKRVLRYIQGTLDYGIAYEKGKDAVLTGYCDSDWAGSEDDMKSTSGYAFSFGSGAFSWASIKQSSVALSTAEAEYVSAAEATAQAIWLRFVLSDFGEEQVEPTQILCDNTSAIAISKNPVAHHKTRHINRRFHFIRDALQNGEVDLIYCKTEEQVADIFTKALARDRFEYLRKALGVILAKHLEVSVSV
;
A
#
# COMPACT_ATOMS: atom_id res chain seq x y z
N MET A 1 -5.85 -6.43 6.11
CA MET A 1 -6.32 -5.12 6.63
C MET A 1 -7.58 -4.62 5.94
N PHE A 2 -7.64 -4.53 4.60
CA PHE A 2 -8.80 -4.00 3.85
C PHE A 2 -10.17 -4.50 4.33
N ALA A 3 -10.38 -5.82 4.39
CA ALA A 3 -11.66 -6.40 4.79
C ALA A 3 -12.08 -6.01 6.23
N ALA A 4 -11.13 -5.88 7.15
CA ALA A 4 -11.40 -5.43 8.52
C ALA A 4 -11.78 -3.95 8.56
N SER A 5 -11.03 -3.09 7.85
CA SER A 5 -11.33 -1.67 7.70
C SER A 5 -12.69 -1.44 7.06
N LEU A 6 -13.07 -2.25 6.06
CA LEU A 6 -14.37 -2.20 5.41
C LEU A 6 -15.50 -2.58 6.38
N LEU A 7 -15.36 -3.70 7.11
CA LEU A 7 -16.36 -4.16 8.08
C LEU A 7 -16.58 -3.16 9.23
N ALA A 8 -15.51 -2.52 9.70
CA ALA A 8 -15.59 -1.52 10.76
C ALA A 8 -16.51 -0.34 10.41
N ARG A 9 -16.63 0.03 9.12
CA ARG A 9 -17.52 1.10 8.65
C ARG A 9 -19.00 0.83 8.99
N PHE A 10 -19.38 -0.44 9.07
CA PHE A 10 -20.77 -0.87 9.30
C PHE A 10 -21.03 -1.41 10.70
N MET A 11 -20.10 -1.23 11.64
CA MET A 11 -20.20 -1.79 12.98
C MET A 11 -21.40 -1.24 13.77
N HIS A 12 -21.84 -0.01 13.48
CA HIS A 12 -23.00 0.60 14.15
C HIS A 12 -24.35 0.00 13.71
N ASN A 13 -24.43 -0.55 12.50
CA ASN A 13 -25.65 -1.13 11.94
C ASN A 13 -25.33 -2.25 10.92
N PRO A 14 -24.86 -3.42 11.39
CA PRO A 14 -24.42 -4.50 10.51
C PRO A 14 -25.60 -5.24 9.85
N THR A 15 -25.45 -5.60 8.57
CA THR A 15 -26.43 -6.39 7.82
C THR A 15 -26.02 -7.86 7.77
N ARG A 16 -26.93 -8.73 7.28
CA ARG A 16 -26.59 -10.15 7.01
C ARG A 16 -25.42 -10.30 6.02
N LYS A 17 -25.27 -9.37 5.07
CA LYS A 17 -24.13 -9.34 4.14
C LYS A 17 -22.82 -9.09 4.89
N HIS A 18 -22.78 -8.09 5.77
CA HIS A 18 -21.61 -7.79 6.60
C HIS A 18 -21.23 -8.98 7.48
N MET A 19 -22.22 -9.66 8.06
CA MET A 19 -21.98 -10.86 8.85
C MET A 19 -21.41 -12.02 8.00
N GLY A 20 -21.91 -12.22 6.77
CA GLY A 20 -21.34 -13.18 5.84
C GLY A 20 -19.86 -12.91 5.54
N THR A 21 -19.52 -11.64 5.29
CA THR A 21 -18.14 -11.20 5.04
C THR A 21 -17.24 -11.41 6.25
N ALA A 22 -17.67 -11.04 7.46
CA ALA A 22 -16.84 -11.25 8.66
C ALA A 22 -16.61 -12.75 8.96
N LYS A 23 -17.60 -13.62 8.74
CA LYS A 23 -17.40 -15.08 8.78
C LYS A 23 -16.39 -15.57 7.74
N ARG A 24 -16.31 -14.95 6.56
CA ARG A 24 -15.30 -15.29 5.56
C ARG A 24 -13.89 -14.90 6.05
N VAL A 25 -13.76 -13.72 6.65
CA VAL A 25 -12.49 -13.26 7.26
C VAL A 25 -12.04 -14.21 8.38
N LEU A 26 -12.94 -14.60 9.29
CA LEU A 26 -12.61 -15.52 10.38
C LEU A 26 -12.20 -16.91 9.87
N ARG A 27 -12.89 -17.44 8.85
CA ARG A 27 -12.50 -18.71 8.21
C ARG A 27 -11.13 -18.63 7.54
N TYR A 28 -10.82 -17.50 6.90
CA TYR A 28 -9.50 -17.26 6.33
C TYR A 28 -8.43 -17.29 7.42
N ILE A 29 -8.60 -16.52 8.50
CA ILE A 29 -7.66 -16.49 9.65
C ILE A 29 -7.46 -17.91 10.21
N GLN A 30 -8.54 -18.65 10.45
CA GLN A 30 -8.47 -20.02 10.95
C GLN A 30 -7.74 -20.97 9.99
N GLY A 31 -7.89 -20.78 8.69
CA GLY A 31 -7.23 -21.58 7.65
C GLY A 31 -5.80 -21.15 7.34
N THR A 32 -5.32 -20.05 7.93
CA THR A 32 -3.97 -19.51 7.69
C THR A 32 -3.22 -19.23 9.00
N LEU A 33 -3.50 -19.97 10.07
CA LEU A 33 -2.82 -19.81 11.36
C LEU A 33 -1.32 -20.11 11.28
N ASP A 34 -0.93 -20.96 10.34
CA ASP A 34 0.43 -21.39 10.05
C ASP A 34 1.10 -20.54 8.97
N TYR A 35 0.57 -19.36 8.63
CA TYR A 35 1.19 -18.43 7.70
C TYR A 35 1.88 -17.28 8.43
N GLY A 36 3.02 -16.83 7.90
CA GLY A 36 3.79 -15.71 8.43
C GLY A 36 4.59 -15.01 7.34
N ILE A 37 5.12 -13.83 7.65
CA ILE A 37 6.00 -13.08 6.75
C ILE A 37 7.42 -13.67 6.87
N ALA A 38 8.00 -14.05 5.73
CA ALA A 38 9.36 -14.58 5.66
C ALA A 38 10.40 -13.46 5.52
N TYR A 39 11.42 -13.49 6.37
CA TYR A 39 12.63 -12.68 6.21
C TYR A 39 13.83 -13.58 5.90
N GLU A 40 14.51 -13.29 4.79
CA GLU A 40 15.71 -13.99 4.34
C GLU A 40 16.95 -13.20 4.76
N LYS A 41 17.93 -13.90 5.34
CA LYS A 41 19.22 -13.30 5.71
C LYS A 41 20.05 -13.02 4.45
N GLY A 42 20.80 -11.93 4.46
CA GLY A 42 21.78 -11.61 3.41
C GLY A 42 21.16 -10.98 2.16
N LYS A 43 19.90 -10.54 2.21
CA LYS A 43 19.34 -9.61 1.24
C LYS A 43 19.74 -8.19 1.59
N ASP A 44 19.91 -7.36 0.58
CA ASP A 44 20.21 -5.95 0.76
C ASP A 44 19.06 -5.25 1.50
N ALA A 45 19.43 -4.40 2.45
CA ALA A 45 18.55 -3.61 3.29
C ALA A 45 17.96 -2.41 2.51
N VAL A 46 17.23 -2.70 1.43
CA VAL A 46 16.62 -1.68 0.56
C VAL A 46 15.15 -1.52 0.92
N LEU A 47 14.75 -0.28 1.20
CA LEU A 47 13.36 0.11 1.40
C LEU A 47 12.67 0.30 0.03
N THR A 48 11.57 -0.43 -0.17
CA THR A 48 10.74 -0.31 -1.38
C THR A 48 9.27 -0.23 -0.98
N GLY A 49 8.52 0.67 -1.60
CA GLY A 49 7.11 0.90 -1.34
C GLY A 49 6.22 0.64 -2.55
N TYR A 50 4.96 0.31 -2.30
CA TYR A 50 3.88 0.24 -3.29
C TYR A 50 2.75 1.15 -2.82
N CYS A 51 2.08 1.83 -3.75
CA CYS A 51 0.88 2.60 -3.46
C CYS A 51 -0.19 2.37 -4.53
N ASP A 52 -1.44 2.22 -4.10
CA ASP A 52 -2.62 2.07 -4.95
C ASP A 52 -3.83 2.72 -4.28
N SER A 53 -4.87 3.03 -5.05
CA SER A 53 -6.17 3.41 -4.54
C SER A 53 -7.29 2.62 -5.20
N ASP A 54 -8.38 2.37 -4.47
CA ASP A 54 -9.65 2.12 -5.15
C ASP A 54 -10.19 3.46 -5.69
N TRP A 55 -10.91 3.43 -6.82
CA TRP A 55 -11.68 4.59 -7.25
C TRP A 55 -13.16 4.35 -6.92
N ALA A 56 -13.75 5.26 -6.14
CA ALA A 56 -15.14 5.19 -5.67
C ALA A 56 -15.50 3.86 -4.98
N GLY A 57 -14.57 3.22 -4.25
CA GLY A 57 -14.80 1.91 -3.63
C GLY A 57 -15.82 1.87 -2.48
N SER A 58 -16.39 3.01 -2.11
CA SER A 58 -17.45 3.15 -1.11
C SER A 58 -18.69 3.76 -1.75
N GLU A 59 -19.68 2.94 -2.13
CA GLU A 59 -20.93 3.42 -2.75
C GLU A 59 -21.70 4.40 -1.84
N ASP A 60 -21.51 4.31 -0.52
CA ASP A 60 -22.25 5.11 0.48
C ASP A 60 -21.80 6.57 0.54
N ASP A 61 -20.52 6.86 0.31
CA ASP A 61 -19.97 8.23 0.39
C ASP A 61 -19.01 8.60 -0.74
N MET A 62 -18.87 7.72 -1.74
CA MET A 62 -18.02 7.84 -2.92
C MET A 62 -16.53 8.07 -2.61
N LYS A 63 -16.10 7.81 -1.36
CA LYS A 63 -14.70 8.00 -0.95
C LYS A 63 -13.87 6.79 -1.31
N SER A 64 -12.70 7.07 -1.85
CA SER A 64 -11.69 6.08 -2.17
C SER A 64 -11.01 5.49 -0.92
N THR A 65 -10.43 4.31 -1.06
CA THR A 65 -9.54 3.68 -0.09
C THR A 65 -8.12 3.68 -0.67
N SER A 66 -7.20 4.39 -0.03
CA SER A 66 -5.77 4.29 -0.31
C SER A 66 -5.18 3.06 0.36
N GLY A 67 -4.17 2.46 -0.26
CA GLY A 67 -3.38 1.39 0.31
C GLY A 67 -1.92 1.55 -0.04
N TYR A 68 -1.06 1.15 0.89
CA TYR A 68 0.37 1.05 0.65
C TYR A 68 0.97 -0.17 1.33
N ALA A 69 2.12 -0.61 0.82
CA ALA A 69 2.90 -1.68 1.37
C ALA A 69 4.40 -1.36 1.21
N PHE A 70 5.17 -1.46 2.28
CA PHE A 70 6.60 -1.27 2.31
C PHE A 70 7.29 -2.58 2.68
N SER A 71 8.27 -2.95 1.88
CA SER A 71 9.20 -4.05 2.13
C SER A 71 10.57 -3.53 2.47
N PHE A 72 11.28 -4.31 3.28
CA PHE A 72 12.69 -4.09 3.59
C PHE A 72 13.41 -5.42 3.41
N GLY A 73 14.33 -5.46 2.44
CA GLY A 73 14.95 -6.71 2.01
C GLY A 73 13.95 -7.67 1.35
N SER A 74 13.56 -8.74 2.05
CA SER A 74 12.81 -9.86 1.46
C SER A 74 11.31 -9.89 1.76
N GLY A 75 10.81 -9.02 2.64
CA GLY A 75 9.43 -9.12 3.14
C GLY A 75 8.80 -7.77 3.47
N ALA A 76 7.48 -7.71 3.42
CA ALA A 76 6.72 -6.53 3.84
C ALA A 76 6.82 -6.34 5.35
N PHE A 77 6.94 -5.11 5.83
CA PHE A 77 7.02 -4.83 7.28
C PHE A 77 6.13 -3.64 7.71
N SER A 78 5.70 -2.81 6.78
CA SER A 78 4.79 -1.68 7.03
C SER A 78 3.74 -1.61 5.94
N TRP A 79 2.45 -1.50 6.29
CA TRP A 79 1.36 -1.45 5.32
C TRP A 79 0.14 -0.74 5.92
N ALA A 80 -0.73 -0.22 5.05
CA ALA A 80 -1.98 0.39 5.49
C ALA A 80 -3.10 0.25 4.46
N SER A 81 -4.33 0.38 4.95
CA SER A 81 -5.56 0.49 4.17
C SER A 81 -6.41 1.60 4.79
N ILE A 82 -6.48 2.73 4.11
CA ILE A 82 -6.91 4.02 4.66
C ILE A 82 -8.04 4.57 3.81
N LYS A 83 -9.17 4.89 4.43
CA LYS A 83 -10.27 5.57 3.73
C LYS A 83 -9.88 7.04 3.54
N GLN A 84 -9.87 7.51 2.29
CA GLN A 84 -9.55 8.90 1.99
C GLN A 84 -10.55 9.85 2.66
N SER A 85 -10.05 10.99 3.14
CA SER A 85 -10.88 11.99 3.83
C SER A 85 -11.85 12.71 2.90
N SER A 86 -11.42 12.94 1.65
CA SER A 86 -12.16 13.66 0.59
C SER A 86 -12.55 12.71 -0.54
N VAL A 87 -13.61 13.06 -1.27
CA VAL A 87 -13.99 12.37 -2.51
C VAL A 87 -13.05 12.81 -3.62
N ALA A 88 -12.38 11.86 -4.27
CA ALA A 88 -11.53 12.12 -5.42
C ALA A 88 -12.39 12.32 -6.67
N LEU A 89 -12.04 13.32 -7.50
CA LEU A 89 -12.80 13.64 -8.72
C LEU A 89 -12.34 12.81 -9.93
N SER A 90 -11.26 12.05 -9.80
CA SER A 90 -10.75 11.15 -10.83
C SER A 90 -9.92 10.03 -10.19
N THR A 91 -9.71 8.94 -10.94
CA THR A 91 -8.79 7.86 -10.53
C THR A 91 -7.38 8.40 -10.31
N ALA A 92 -6.88 9.25 -11.21
CA ALA A 92 -5.55 9.86 -11.07
C ALA A 92 -5.42 10.68 -9.77
N GLU A 93 -6.49 11.36 -9.33
CA GLU A 93 -6.48 12.09 -8.07
C GLU A 93 -6.47 11.13 -6.85
N ALA A 94 -7.27 10.07 -6.88
CA ALA A 94 -7.29 9.06 -5.82
C ALA A 94 -5.91 8.40 -5.66
N GLU A 95 -5.27 8.04 -6.78
CA GLU A 95 -3.92 7.48 -6.83
C GLU A 95 -2.89 8.47 -6.32
N TYR A 96 -3.02 9.75 -6.68
CA TYR A 96 -2.14 10.80 -6.18
C TYR A 96 -2.23 10.98 -4.67
N VAL A 97 -3.43 10.87 -4.10
CA VAL A 97 -3.63 10.90 -2.65
C VAL A 97 -2.98 9.69 -1.99
N SER A 98 -3.09 8.50 -2.58
CA SER A 98 -2.40 7.30 -2.09
C SER A 98 -0.88 7.43 -2.13
N ALA A 99 -0.33 7.94 -3.25
CA ALA A 99 1.09 8.23 -3.39
C ALA A 99 1.58 9.20 -2.32
N ALA A 100 0.80 10.25 -2.00
CA ALA A 100 1.16 11.20 -0.94
C ALA A 100 1.25 10.53 0.44
N GLU A 101 0.34 9.61 0.76
CA GLU A 101 0.37 8.88 2.03
C GLU A 101 1.56 7.91 2.08
N ALA A 102 1.85 7.23 0.97
CA ALA A 102 3.02 6.38 0.85
C ALA A 102 4.32 7.18 0.97
N THR A 103 4.43 8.36 0.35
CA THR A 103 5.60 9.25 0.49
C THR A 103 5.83 9.66 1.94
N ALA A 104 4.77 10.03 2.67
CA ALA A 104 4.87 10.36 4.09
C ALA A 104 5.37 9.18 4.93
N GLN A 105 4.84 7.99 4.65
CA GLN A 105 5.30 6.77 5.31
C GLN A 105 6.76 6.44 4.96
N ALA A 106 7.17 6.60 3.69
CA ALA A 106 8.54 6.36 3.25
C ALA A 106 9.54 7.26 3.99
N ILE A 107 9.26 8.57 4.08
CA ILE A 107 10.12 9.53 4.79
C ILE A 107 10.22 9.15 6.27
N TRP A 108 9.10 8.81 6.91
CA TRP A 108 9.11 8.37 8.31
C TRP A 108 9.91 7.07 8.50
N LEU A 109 9.74 6.10 7.61
CA LEU A 109 10.49 4.84 7.65
C LEU A 109 11.99 5.06 7.43
N ARG A 110 12.40 5.94 6.52
CA ARG A 110 13.82 6.31 6.33
C ARG A 110 14.42 6.90 7.59
N PHE A 111 13.68 7.79 8.26
CA PHE A 111 14.10 8.34 9.56
C PHE A 111 14.32 7.24 10.60
N VAL A 112 13.33 6.34 10.76
CA VAL A 112 13.42 5.21 11.70
C VAL A 112 14.58 4.27 11.36
N LEU A 113 14.79 3.95 10.07
CA LEU A 113 15.88 3.08 9.64
C LEU A 113 17.26 3.71 9.86
N SER A 114 17.39 5.03 9.67
CA SER A 114 18.62 5.77 9.98
C SER A 114 18.98 5.66 11.47
N ASP A 115 18.00 5.79 12.37
CA ASP A 115 18.21 5.59 13.81
C ASP A 115 18.68 4.17 14.17
N PHE A 116 18.32 3.17 13.35
CA PHE A 116 18.79 1.78 13.49
C PHE A 116 20.14 1.51 12.80
N GLY A 117 20.75 2.51 12.16
CA GLY A 117 22.01 2.35 11.42
C GLY A 117 21.85 1.80 10.00
N GLU A 118 20.63 1.72 9.47
CA GLU A 118 20.31 1.23 8.12
C GLU A 118 19.92 2.39 7.20
N GLU A 119 20.81 3.39 7.11
CA GLU A 119 20.57 4.59 6.32
C GLU A 119 20.35 4.27 4.84
N GLN A 120 19.23 4.77 4.30
CA GLN A 120 18.86 4.59 2.90
C GLN A 120 19.46 5.74 2.09
N VAL A 121 20.64 5.57 1.49
CA VAL A 121 21.30 6.64 0.72
C VAL A 121 20.51 7.00 -0.55
N GLU A 122 20.09 5.98 -1.30
CA GLU A 122 19.33 6.17 -2.53
C GLU A 122 17.86 6.54 -2.25
N PRO A 123 17.17 7.23 -3.18
CA PRO A 123 15.76 7.52 -3.06
C PRO A 123 14.93 6.24 -2.91
N THR A 124 13.96 6.26 -1.99
CA THR A 124 13.05 5.12 -1.79
C THR A 124 12.13 4.97 -2.99
N GLN A 125 12.17 3.83 -3.66
CA GLN A 125 11.29 3.56 -4.79
C GLN A 125 9.86 3.31 -4.30
N ILE A 126 8.90 4.10 -4.80
CA ILE A 126 7.47 3.91 -4.57
C ILE A 126 6.83 3.54 -5.92
N LEU A 127 6.38 2.30 -6.03
CA LEU A 127 5.76 1.74 -7.23
C LEU A 127 4.27 2.11 -7.29
N CYS A 128 3.88 2.76 -8.39
CA CYS A 128 2.53 3.20 -8.69
C CYS A 128 2.15 2.77 -10.12
N ASP A 129 0.93 2.28 -10.34
CA ASP A 129 0.49 1.83 -11.66
C ASP A 129 -0.24 2.92 -12.46
N ASN A 130 -0.42 4.11 -11.87
CA ASN A 130 -1.06 5.24 -12.53
C ASN A 130 -0.06 6.25 -13.09
N THR A 131 0.21 6.13 -14.39
CA THR A 131 1.11 7.04 -15.12
C THR A 131 0.67 8.51 -15.07
N SER A 132 -0.63 8.78 -14.94
CA SER A 132 -1.14 10.16 -14.81
C SER A 132 -0.79 10.75 -13.45
N ALA A 133 -0.91 9.99 -12.36
CA ALA A 133 -0.50 10.42 -11.03
C ALA A 133 1.02 10.67 -10.97
N ILE A 134 1.82 9.80 -11.58
CA ILE A 134 3.28 9.99 -11.70
C ILE A 134 3.62 11.23 -12.53
N ALA A 135 2.92 11.46 -13.65
CA ALA A 135 3.15 12.64 -14.47
C ALA A 135 2.80 13.94 -13.71
N ILE A 136 1.74 13.91 -12.89
CA ILE A 136 1.37 15.04 -12.03
C ILE A 136 2.46 15.32 -11.01
N SER A 137 3.07 14.30 -10.37
CA SER A 137 4.11 14.55 -9.35
C SER A 137 5.38 15.18 -9.93
N LYS A 138 5.65 14.96 -11.22
CA LYS A 138 6.84 15.47 -11.92
C LYS A 138 6.61 16.81 -12.64
N ASN A 139 5.37 17.28 -12.81
CA ASN A 139 5.08 18.46 -13.64
C ASN A 139 4.65 19.72 -12.84
N PRO A 140 5.46 20.80 -12.83
CA PRO A 140 5.14 22.04 -12.11
C PRO A 140 3.99 22.88 -12.70
N VAL A 141 3.48 22.56 -13.90
CA VAL A 141 2.47 23.38 -14.62
C VAL A 141 1.03 22.86 -14.44
N ALA A 142 0.84 21.66 -13.87
CA ALA A 142 -0.47 21.01 -13.75
C ALA A 142 -1.42 21.62 -12.67
N HIS A 143 -1.00 22.70 -11.99
CA HIS A 143 -1.66 23.28 -10.81
C HIS A 143 -3.13 23.72 -10.98
N HIS A 144 -3.57 24.07 -12.20
CA HIS A 144 -4.92 24.63 -12.38
C HIS A 144 -6.06 23.61 -12.15
N LYS A 145 -5.82 22.30 -12.33
CA LYS A 145 -6.84 21.25 -12.21
C LYS A 145 -6.84 20.50 -10.87
N THR A 146 -5.85 20.75 -10.00
CA THR A 146 -5.60 19.98 -8.77
C THR A 146 -5.56 20.86 -7.50
N ARG A 147 -6.20 22.03 -7.54
CA ARG A 147 -6.12 23.05 -6.48
C ARG A 147 -6.52 22.55 -5.08
N HIS A 148 -7.46 21.60 -5.01
CA HIS A 148 -7.94 20.98 -3.76
C HIS A 148 -6.95 19.98 -3.14
N ILE A 149 -5.91 19.56 -3.87
CA ILE A 149 -4.84 18.68 -3.40
C ILE A 149 -3.45 19.34 -3.38
N ASN A 150 -3.37 20.67 -3.56
CA ASN A 150 -2.11 21.43 -3.68
C ASN A 150 -1.06 21.14 -2.57
N ARG A 151 -1.49 20.93 -1.32
CA ARG A 151 -0.55 20.58 -0.23
C ARG A 151 0.16 19.24 -0.47
N ARG A 152 -0.59 18.23 -0.90
CA ARG A 152 -0.02 16.92 -1.28
C ARG A 152 0.89 17.05 -2.49
N PHE A 153 0.53 17.96 -3.40
CA PHE A 153 1.35 18.22 -4.58
C PHE A 153 2.75 18.72 -4.22
N HIS A 154 2.82 19.81 -3.44
CA HIS A 154 4.09 20.35 -2.99
C HIS A 154 4.87 19.31 -2.18
N PHE A 155 4.19 18.57 -1.30
CA PHE A 155 4.82 17.54 -0.49
C PHE A 155 5.53 16.44 -1.31
N ILE A 156 4.84 15.79 -2.25
CA ILE A 156 5.47 14.74 -3.08
C ILE A 156 6.61 15.32 -3.90
N ARG A 157 6.39 16.49 -4.51
CA ARG A 157 7.39 17.14 -5.36
C ARG A 157 8.66 17.48 -4.59
N ASP A 158 8.52 18.06 -3.40
CA ASP A 158 9.66 18.44 -2.58
C ASP A 158 10.44 17.17 -2.14
N ALA A 159 9.74 16.07 -1.81
CA ALA A 159 10.37 14.78 -1.52
C ALA A 159 11.13 14.19 -2.73
N LEU A 160 10.57 14.30 -3.95
CA LEU A 160 11.25 13.91 -5.19
C LEU A 160 12.48 14.77 -5.47
N GLN A 161 12.39 16.08 -5.26
CA GLN A 161 13.48 17.04 -5.50
C GLN A 161 14.63 16.86 -4.48
N ASN A 162 14.29 16.50 -3.25
CA ASN A 162 15.27 16.22 -2.19
C ASN A 162 15.90 14.83 -2.32
N GLY A 163 15.46 14.00 -3.27
CA GLY A 163 15.96 12.63 -3.45
C GLY A 163 15.56 11.68 -2.33
N GLU A 164 14.49 11.97 -1.57
CA GLU A 164 14.03 11.11 -0.48
C GLU A 164 13.26 9.89 -1.02
N VAL A 165 12.51 10.10 -2.11
CA VAL A 165 11.70 9.09 -2.78
C VAL A 165 11.82 9.23 -4.31
N ASP A 166 11.51 8.16 -5.03
CA ASP A 166 11.21 8.22 -6.47
C ASP A 166 9.91 7.47 -6.77
N LEU A 167 9.08 8.06 -7.63
CA LEU A 167 7.82 7.46 -8.08
C LEU A 167 8.03 6.76 -9.42
N ILE A 168 7.90 5.43 -9.39
CA ILE A 168 8.20 4.54 -10.50
C ILE A 168 6.93 3.84 -10.96
N TYR A 169 6.77 3.71 -12.27
CA TYR A 169 5.67 2.96 -12.84
C TYR A 169 5.85 1.46 -12.63
N CYS A 170 4.82 0.79 -12.11
CA CYS A 170 4.69 -0.67 -12.16
C CYS A 170 3.44 -1.07 -12.95
N LYS A 171 3.43 -2.28 -13.48
CA LYS A 171 2.20 -2.81 -14.09
C LYS A 171 1.17 -3.09 -13.01
N THR A 172 -0.12 -2.94 -13.33
CA THR A 172 -1.22 -3.27 -12.40
C THR A 172 -1.13 -4.72 -11.91
N GLU A 173 -0.67 -5.66 -12.73
CA GLU A 173 -0.47 -7.05 -12.32
C GLU A 173 0.64 -7.23 -11.28
N GLU A 174 1.53 -6.25 -11.13
CA GLU A 174 2.62 -6.24 -10.15
C GLU A 174 2.31 -5.35 -8.94
N GLN A 175 1.16 -4.67 -8.94
CA GLN A 175 0.75 -3.75 -7.89
C GLN A 175 0.39 -4.51 -6.60
N VAL A 176 1.33 -4.54 -5.65
CA VAL A 176 1.14 -5.25 -4.37
C VAL A 176 0.12 -4.54 -3.47
N ALA A 177 -0.01 -3.21 -3.59
CA ALA A 177 -0.92 -2.43 -2.75
C ALA A 177 -2.42 -2.72 -3.04
N ASP A 178 -2.75 -3.37 -4.16
CA ASP A 178 -4.11 -3.83 -4.52
C ASP A 178 -4.79 -4.62 -3.38
N ILE A 179 -4.02 -5.43 -2.64
CA ILE A 179 -4.54 -6.26 -1.54
C ILE A 179 -5.08 -5.42 -0.37
N PHE A 180 -4.71 -4.14 -0.31
CA PHE A 180 -5.13 -3.19 0.71
C PHE A 180 -6.25 -2.25 0.25
N THR A 181 -6.65 -2.29 -1.02
CA THR A 181 -7.64 -1.39 -1.61
C THR A 181 -8.83 -2.11 -2.22
N LYS A 182 -8.64 -3.35 -2.71
CA LYS A 182 -9.62 -4.06 -3.54
C LYS A 182 -10.09 -5.37 -2.90
N ALA A 183 -11.34 -5.74 -3.18
CA ALA A 183 -11.85 -7.08 -2.92
C ALA A 183 -11.42 -8.02 -4.06
N LEU A 184 -10.38 -8.81 -3.82
CA LEU A 184 -9.74 -9.62 -4.85
C LEU A 184 -10.34 -11.03 -4.97
N ALA A 185 -10.30 -11.58 -6.20
CA ALA A 185 -10.50 -13.01 -6.43
C ALA A 185 -9.42 -13.82 -5.72
N ARG A 186 -9.74 -15.08 -5.39
CA ARG A 186 -8.87 -15.96 -4.60
C ARG A 186 -7.44 -16.04 -5.13
N ASP A 187 -7.29 -16.35 -6.42
CA ASP A 187 -5.97 -16.58 -7.03
C ASP A 187 -5.11 -15.31 -7.00
N ARG A 188 -5.73 -14.15 -7.28
CA ARG A 188 -5.08 -12.84 -7.20
C ARG A 188 -4.70 -12.49 -5.76
N PHE A 189 -5.58 -12.74 -4.80
CA PHE A 189 -5.29 -12.53 -3.38
C PHE A 189 -4.12 -13.40 -2.91
N GLU A 190 -4.10 -14.68 -3.26
CA GLU A 190 -3.02 -15.61 -2.89
C GLU A 190 -1.69 -15.21 -3.52
N TYR A 191 -1.69 -14.75 -4.78
CA TYR A 191 -0.52 -14.20 -5.45
C TYR A 191 0.05 -12.97 -4.72
N LEU A 192 -0.77 -11.96 -4.45
CA LEU A 192 -0.31 -10.73 -3.78
C LEU A 192 0.10 -10.98 -2.32
N ARG A 193 -0.60 -11.88 -1.62
CA ARG A 193 -0.22 -12.32 -0.28
C ARG A 193 1.19 -12.92 -0.28
N LYS A 194 1.51 -13.76 -1.27
CA LYS A 194 2.87 -14.30 -1.43
C LYS A 194 3.89 -13.20 -1.77
N ALA A 195 3.51 -12.22 -2.60
CA ALA A 195 4.37 -11.08 -2.93
C ALA A 195 4.71 -10.20 -1.71
N LEU A 196 3.83 -10.13 -0.71
CA LEU A 196 4.13 -9.50 0.59
C LEU A 196 5.10 -10.32 1.46
N GLY A 197 5.52 -11.51 1.02
CA GLY A 197 6.33 -12.44 1.80
C GLY A 197 5.52 -13.31 2.75
N VAL A 198 4.18 -13.23 2.74
CA VAL A 198 3.33 -14.08 3.58
C VAL A 198 3.27 -15.48 2.98
N ILE A 199 3.95 -16.43 3.61
CA ILE A 199 4.03 -17.83 3.18
C ILE A 199 3.71 -18.77 4.34
N LEU A 200 3.54 -20.04 4.01
CA LEU A 200 3.31 -21.10 4.98
C LEU A 200 4.59 -21.34 5.79
N ALA A 201 4.50 -21.29 7.12
CA ALA A 201 5.61 -21.34 8.06
C ALA A 201 6.44 -22.62 7.95
N LYS A 202 5.84 -23.75 7.54
CA LYS A 202 6.58 -24.99 7.27
C LYS A 202 7.68 -24.85 6.19
N HIS A 203 7.57 -23.83 5.32
CA HIS A 203 8.61 -23.52 4.34
C HIS A 203 9.75 -22.66 4.91
N LEU A 204 9.61 -22.12 6.13
CA LEU A 204 10.66 -21.39 6.84
C LEU A 204 11.63 -22.34 7.56
N GLU A 205 11.13 -23.47 8.06
CA GLU A 205 11.93 -24.44 8.83
C GLU A 205 13.04 -25.11 7.98
N VAL A 206 12.84 -25.23 6.67
CA VAL A 206 13.84 -25.78 5.74
C VAL A 206 15.00 -24.81 5.48
N SER A 207 14.80 -23.51 5.72
CA SER A 207 15.75 -22.44 5.39
C SER A 207 16.75 -22.13 6.52
N VAL A 208 16.53 -22.68 7.73
CA VAL A 208 17.37 -22.42 8.92
C VAL A 208 18.41 -23.52 9.14
N SER A 209 18.39 -24.58 8.34
CA SER A 209 19.40 -25.65 8.35
C SER A 209 20.57 -25.36 7.40
N VAL A 210 21.44 -24.40 7.76
CA VAL A 210 22.84 -24.30 7.31
C VAL A 210 23.70 -23.72 8.42
#